data_AF-A0A7C4W020-F1
#
_entry.id   AF-A0A7C4W020-F1
#
_cell.length_a   1.000
_cell.length_b   1.000
_cell.length_c   1.000
_cell.angle_alpha   90.00
_cell.angle_beta   90.00
_cell.angle_gamma   90.00
#
_symmetry.space_group_name_H-M   'P 1'
#
loop_
_entity.id
_entity.type
_entity.pdbx_description
1 polymer ?
#
loop_
_entity_poly.entity_id
_entity_poly.type
_entity_poly.pdbx_seq_one_letter_code
_entity_poly.pdbx_strand_id
1 'polypeptide(L)'
;MAQLHPQGQPRRRIQPHPLEQDRIVARKGFAQRKKRLLAPPWTREFRFTGAFISDVVINLFGFVPFGGATAMLLCAFGTHSRWRIVVVSLSLSFFVSLGIEVVQSYMPFRVSQALDLALNSLGGLLGAALAQTVRRAFAGVSDA
;
A
#
# COMPACT_ATOMS: atom_id res chain seq x y z
N MET A 1 -53.97 -33.78 -35.89
CA MET A 1 -52.68 -34.41 -35.51
C MET A 1 -51.94 -34.69 -36.81
N ALA A 2 -50.74 -34.22 -37.13
CA ALA A 2 -49.59 -33.82 -36.33
C ALA A 2 -48.83 -32.65 -37.00
N GLN A 3 -48.03 -31.96 -36.21
CA GLN A 3 -47.32 -30.72 -36.53
C GLN A 3 -46.15 -30.92 -37.52
N LEU A 4 -46.00 -30.00 -38.47
CA LEU A 4 -44.77 -29.78 -39.22
C LEU A 4 -43.86 -28.85 -38.38
N HIS A 5 -42.87 -29.42 -37.70
CA HIS A 5 -41.84 -28.68 -36.97
C HIS A 5 -40.57 -28.60 -37.85
N PRO A 6 -40.05 -27.40 -38.18
CA PRO A 6 -38.78 -27.29 -38.89
C PRO A 6 -37.64 -27.63 -37.93
N GLN A 7 -36.79 -28.56 -38.35
CA GLN A 7 -35.53 -28.92 -37.69
C GLN A 7 -34.65 -27.68 -37.55
N GLY A 8 -34.73 -27.01 -36.40
CA GLY A 8 -33.78 -25.99 -36.00
C GLY A 8 -32.43 -26.66 -35.82
N GLN A 9 -31.51 -26.45 -36.77
CA GLN A 9 -30.12 -26.86 -36.61
C GLN A 9 -29.62 -26.37 -35.24
N PRO A 10 -28.99 -27.24 -34.43
CA PRO A 10 -28.42 -26.81 -33.17
C PRO A 10 -27.40 -25.72 -33.52
N ARG A 11 -27.64 -24.48 -33.10
CA ARG A 11 -26.67 -23.39 -33.24
C ARG A 11 -25.36 -23.92 -32.67
N ARG A 12 -24.40 -24.27 -33.54
CA ARG A 12 -23.04 -24.59 -33.12
C ARG A 12 -22.60 -23.38 -32.32
N ARG A 13 -22.52 -23.54 -31.01
CA ARG A 13 -21.84 -22.60 -30.12
C ARG A 13 -20.42 -22.59 -30.64
N ILE A 14 -20.09 -21.60 -31.48
CA ILE A 14 -18.74 -21.38 -31.97
C ILE A 14 -17.92 -21.18 -30.71
N GLN A 15 -17.24 -22.23 -30.28
CA GLN A 15 -16.25 -22.10 -29.21
C GLN A 15 -15.21 -21.15 -29.78
N PRO A 16 -14.97 -19.99 -29.15
CA PRO A 16 -13.96 -19.08 -29.64
C PRO A 16 -12.65 -19.85 -29.74
N HIS A 17 -11.98 -19.69 -30.88
CA HIS A 17 -10.70 -20.33 -31.15
C HIS A 17 -9.75 -20.05 -29.96
N PRO A 18 -8.93 -21.00 -29.49
CA PRO A 18 -8.09 -20.82 -28.28
C PRO A 18 -7.30 -19.50 -28.26
N LEU A 19 -6.82 -19.09 -29.44
CA LEU A 19 -6.10 -17.82 -29.67
C LEU A 19 -6.93 -16.55 -29.40
N GLU A 20 -8.25 -16.57 -29.58
CA GLU A 20 -9.15 -15.46 -29.24
C GLU A 20 -9.34 -15.35 -27.71
N GLN A 21 -9.39 -16.50 -27.02
CA GLN A 21 -9.54 -16.54 -25.57
C GLN A 21 -8.29 -15.99 -24.87
N ASP A 22 -7.11 -16.36 -25.37
CA ASP A 22 -5.83 -15.78 -24.93
C ASP A 22 -5.74 -14.28 -25.21
N ARG A 23 -6.27 -13.82 -26.36
CA ARG A 23 -6.34 -12.38 -26.68
C ARG A 23 -7.31 -11.62 -25.77
N ILE A 24 -8.42 -12.22 -25.33
CA ILE A 24 -9.37 -11.60 -24.40
C ILE A 24 -8.80 -11.53 -22.98
N VAL A 25 -8.09 -12.58 -22.54
CA VAL A 25 -7.37 -12.59 -21.26
C VAL A 25 -6.23 -11.57 -21.29
N ALA A 26 -5.48 -11.50 -22.39
CA ALA A 26 -4.45 -10.48 -22.59
C ALA A 26 -5.05 -9.07 -22.60
N ARG A 27 -6.16 -8.83 -23.33
CA ARG A 27 -6.84 -7.51 -23.37
C ARG A 27 -7.36 -7.07 -22.00
N LYS A 28 -7.83 -7.99 -21.15
CA LYS A 28 -8.21 -7.68 -19.75
C LYS A 28 -6.99 -7.31 -18.89
N GLY A 29 -5.80 -7.85 -19.20
CA GLY A 29 -4.54 -7.49 -18.56
C GLY A 29 -3.99 -6.11 -18.95
N PHE A 30 -4.46 -5.54 -20.08
CA PHE A 30 -4.01 -4.24 -20.60
C PHE A 30 -5.02 -3.10 -20.39
N ALA A 31 -6.02 -3.26 -19.52
CA ALA A 31 -6.78 -2.12 -19.02
C ALA A 31 -5.87 -1.31 -18.09
N GLN A 32 -4.95 -0.54 -18.70
CA GLN A 32 -4.15 0.50 -18.08
C GLN A 32 -5.08 1.45 -17.35
N ARG A 33 -5.35 1.16 -16.07
CA ARG A 33 -6.11 2.04 -15.21
C ARG A 33 -5.18 3.19 -14.87
N LYS A 34 -5.28 4.22 -15.71
CA LYS A 34 -4.59 5.52 -15.67
C LYS A 34 -4.08 5.87 -14.28
N LYS A 35 -2.76 6.11 -14.26
CA LYS A 35 -1.96 6.82 -13.26
C LYS A 35 -2.81 7.67 -12.33
N ARG A 36 -2.94 7.21 -11.10
CA ARG A 36 -3.41 8.02 -10.00
C ARG A 36 -2.25 8.10 -9.04
N LEU A 37 -1.38 9.07 -9.31
CA LEU A 37 -0.31 9.48 -8.39
C LEU A 37 -0.86 9.76 -6.99
N LEU A 38 -2.15 10.11 -6.89
CA LEU A 38 -2.94 10.22 -5.67
C LEU A 38 -4.37 9.79 -6.02
N ALA A 39 -4.67 8.49 -5.87
CA ALA A 39 -6.04 8.01 -5.91
C ALA A 39 -6.79 8.45 -4.65
N PRO A 40 -7.84 9.30 -4.73
CA PRO A 40 -8.66 9.52 -3.56
C PRO A 40 -9.20 8.22 -2.93
N PRO A 41 -9.09 8.05 -1.61
CA PRO A 41 -9.43 6.79 -0.93
C PRO A 41 -10.91 6.40 -1.10
N TRP A 42 -11.79 7.34 -1.42
CA TRP A 42 -13.24 7.14 -1.54
C TRP A 42 -13.72 6.58 -2.90
N THR A 43 -12.82 6.07 -3.74
CA THR A 43 -13.18 5.58 -5.10
C THR A 43 -13.10 4.06 -5.26
N ARG A 44 -12.68 3.35 -4.22
CA ARG A 44 -12.87 1.91 -4.14
C ARG A 44 -14.06 1.63 -3.24
N GLU A 45 -14.90 0.70 -3.67
CA GLU A 45 -15.68 -0.09 -2.72
C GLU A 45 -14.69 -0.67 -1.71
N PHE A 46 -14.77 -0.22 -0.45
CA PHE A 46 -14.00 -0.74 0.68
C PHE A 46 -14.40 -2.20 0.91
N ARG A 47 -13.95 -3.10 0.03
CA ARG A 47 -14.01 -4.53 0.26
C ARG A 47 -12.86 -4.85 1.19
N PHE A 48 -13.15 -4.90 2.49
CA PHE A 48 -12.27 -5.45 3.53
C PHE A 48 -11.92 -6.89 3.18
N THR A 49 -10.99 -7.06 2.26
CA THR A 49 -10.44 -8.34 1.85
C THR A 49 -9.18 -8.55 2.67
N GLY A 50 -8.81 -9.80 2.99
CA GLY A 50 -7.59 -10.10 3.74
C GLY A 50 -6.34 -9.43 3.17
N ALA A 51 -6.24 -9.32 1.84
CA ALA A 51 -5.16 -8.61 1.15
C ALA A 51 -5.05 -7.12 1.53
N PHE A 52 -6.19 -6.41 1.62
CA PHE A 52 -6.20 -5.00 2.00
C PHE A 52 -5.72 -4.79 3.45
N ILE A 53 -6.19 -5.64 4.37
CA ILE A 53 -5.75 -5.57 5.78
C ILE A 53 -4.25 -5.85 5.87
N SER A 54 -3.77 -6.85 5.14
CA SER A 54 -2.34 -7.17 5.06
C SER A 54 -1.53 -5.98 4.54
N ASP A 55 -1.96 -5.32 3.47
CA ASP A 55 -1.28 -4.14 2.93
C ASP A 55 -1.22 -3.01 3.97
N VAL A 56 -2.33 -2.77 4.69
CA VAL A 56 -2.39 -1.75 5.75
C VAL A 56 -1.40 -2.05 6.88
N VAL A 57 -1.40 -3.29 7.36
CA VAL A 57 -0.53 -3.75 8.45
C VAL A 57 0.93 -3.66 8.02
N ILE A 58 1.28 -4.15 6.83
CA ILE A 58 2.66 -4.15 6.34
C ILE A 58 3.18 -2.73 6.18
N ASN A 59 2.40 -1.82 5.59
CA ASN A 59 2.82 -0.42 5.39
C ASN A 59 2.96 0.32 6.73
N LEU A 60 2.03 0.11 7.66
CA LEU A 60 2.12 0.73 8.99
C LEU A 60 3.32 0.19 9.79
N PHE A 61 3.39 -1.13 9.99
CA PHE A 61 4.39 -1.73 10.87
C PHE A 61 5.78 -1.77 10.25
N GLY A 62 5.89 -1.79 8.91
CA GLY A 62 7.18 -1.73 8.22
C GLY A 62 7.97 -0.45 8.49
N PHE A 63 7.28 0.66 8.76
CA PHE A 63 7.92 1.96 9.04
C PHE A 63 8.14 2.26 10.53
N VAL A 64 7.56 1.47 11.44
CA VAL A 64 7.81 1.58 12.89
C VAL A 64 9.30 1.44 13.24
N PRO A 65 10.03 0.38 12.83
CA PRO A 65 11.46 0.28 13.15
C PRO A 65 12.27 1.41 12.51
N PHE A 66 11.91 1.84 11.30
CA PHE A 66 12.56 2.96 10.62
C PHE A 66 12.43 4.29 11.40
N GLY A 67 11.22 4.61 11.87
CA GLY A 67 10.98 5.81 12.67
C GLY A 67 11.69 5.78 14.02
N GLY A 68 11.73 4.62 14.66
CA GLY A 68 12.45 4.39 15.92
C GLY A 68 13.97 4.54 15.75
N ALA A 69 14.54 3.93 14.70
CA ALA A 69 15.97 4.06 14.39
C ALA A 69 16.34 5.53 14.09
N THR A 70 15.53 6.23 13.30
CA THR A 70 15.72 7.66 13.02
C THR A 70 15.72 8.48 14.31
N ALA A 71 14.78 8.19 15.22
CA ALA A 71 14.71 8.88 16.51
C ALA A 71 15.92 8.62 17.41
N MET A 72 16.38 7.37 17.49
CA MET A 72 17.58 7.00 18.25
C MET A 72 18.84 7.66 17.65
N LEU A 73 18.95 7.69 16.33
CA LEU A 73 20.07 8.32 15.63
C LEU A 73 20.12 9.84 15.89
N LEU A 74 18.98 10.52 15.82
CA LEU A 74 18.88 11.94 16.17
C LEU A 74 19.28 12.20 17.62
N CYS A 75 18.88 11.33 18.55
CA CYS A 75 19.31 11.41 19.94
C CYS A 75 20.83 11.22 20.09
N ALA A 76 21.41 10.25 19.36
CA ALA A 76 22.84 9.99 19.37
C ALA A 76 23.66 11.18 18.84
N PHE A 77 23.11 11.93 17.88
CA PHE A 77 23.69 13.19 17.39
C PHE A 77 23.34 14.42 18.23
N GLY A 78 22.87 14.25 19.47
CA GLY A 78 22.64 15.34 20.42
C GLY A 78 21.30 16.07 20.26
N THR A 79 20.39 15.60 19.42
CA THR A 79 19.03 16.16 19.35
C THR A 79 18.16 15.56 20.45
N HIS A 80 17.83 16.36 21.47
CA HIS A 80 16.94 15.93 22.56
C HIS A 80 15.53 16.54 22.50
N SER A 81 15.28 17.47 21.57
CA SER A 81 13.95 18.04 21.39
C SER A 81 12.99 17.00 20.82
N ARG A 82 11.98 16.62 21.62
CA ARG A 82 10.93 15.66 21.24
C ARG A 82 10.24 16.05 19.93
N TRP A 83 9.95 17.34 19.79
CA TRP A 83 9.30 17.89 18.60
C TRP A 83 10.17 17.72 17.36
N ARG A 84 11.46 18.08 17.42
CA ARG A 84 12.38 17.91 16.28
C ARG A 84 12.49 16.44 15.87
N ILE A 85 12.63 15.54 16.84
CA ILE A 85 12.71 14.10 16.57
C ILE A 85 11.45 13.61 15.84
N VAL A 86 10.27 13.98 16.34
CA VAL A 86 8.98 13.60 15.73
C VAL A 86 8.85 14.15 14.31
N VAL A 87 9.11 15.44 14.11
CA VAL A 87 8.97 16.08 12.79
C VAL A 87 9.94 15.48 11.78
N VAL A 88 11.20 15.26 12.17
CA VAL A 88 12.20 14.68 11.26
C VAL A 88 11.85 13.23 10.92
N SER A 89 11.50 12.40 11.91
CA SER A 89 11.08 11.01 11.65
C SER A 89 9.85 10.95 10.75
N LEU A 90 8.83 11.80 10.99
CA LEU A 90 7.64 11.87 10.16
C LEU A 90 7.98 12.31 8.73
N SER A 91 8.77 13.38 8.58
CA SER A 91 9.14 13.93 7.28
C SER A 91 9.98 12.93 6.48
N LEU A 92 10.94 12.27 7.12
CA LEU A 92 11.78 11.28 6.46
C LEU A 92 10.97 10.06 6.02
N SER A 93 10.08 9.55 6.88
CA SER A 93 9.16 8.47 6.50
C SER A 93 8.25 8.87 5.34
N PHE A 94 7.75 10.10 5.33
CA PHE A 94 6.95 10.64 4.23
C PHE A 94 7.75 10.68 2.92
N PHE A 95 8.96 11.25 2.92
CA PHE A 95 9.77 11.35 1.69
C PHE A 95 10.24 10.00 1.17
N VAL A 96 10.63 9.08 2.06
CA VAL A 96 10.97 7.70 1.67
C VAL A 96 9.75 7.02 1.05
N SER A 97 8.59 7.15 1.69
CA SER A 97 7.35 6.56 1.19
C SER A 97 6.90 7.19 -0.15
N LEU A 98 7.07 8.50 -0.31
CA LEU A 98 6.83 9.20 -1.58
C LEU A 98 7.79 8.69 -2.67
N GLY A 99 9.05 8.45 -2.34
CA GLY A 99 10.02 7.83 -3.26
C GLY A 99 9.59 6.44 -3.69
N ILE A 100 9.11 5.61 -2.76
CA ILE A 100 8.57 4.28 -3.05
C ILE A 100 7.36 4.37 -3.98
N GLU A 101 6.41 5.28 -3.70
CA GLU A 101 5.23 5.53 -4.54
C GLU A 101 5.65 5.94 -5.97
N VAL A 102 6.62 6.83 -6.11
CA VAL A 102 7.14 7.27 -7.41
C VAL A 102 7.76 6.09 -8.16
N VAL A 103 8.57 5.27 -7.51
CA VAL A 103 9.16 4.07 -8.13
C VAL A 103 8.07 3.07 -8.53
N GLN A 104 7.08 2.85 -7.66
CA GLN A 104 5.96 1.96 -7.93
C GLN A 104 5.04 2.47 -9.04
N SER A 105 5.00 3.79 -9.29
CA SER A 105 4.25 4.38 -10.42
C SER A 105 4.76 3.93 -11.80
N TYR A 106 5.99 3.44 -11.87
CA TYR A 106 6.56 2.83 -13.07
C TYR A 106 6.25 1.32 -13.19
N MET A 107 5.69 0.69 -12.15
CA MET A 107 5.34 -0.73 -12.15
C MET A 107 3.86 -0.95 -12.54
N PRO A 108 3.55 -1.55 -13.70
CA PRO A 108 2.19 -1.63 -14.24
C PRO A 108 1.21 -2.50 -13.45
N PHE A 109 1.67 -3.28 -12.45
CA PHE A 109 0.86 -4.23 -11.68
C PHE A 109 0.59 -3.80 -10.23
N ARG A 110 1.05 -2.62 -9.79
CA ARG A 110 0.85 -2.12 -8.43
C ARG A 110 -0.17 -0.98 -8.42
N VAL A 111 -1.19 -1.11 -7.57
CA VAL A 111 -2.07 0.00 -7.24
C VAL A 111 -1.52 0.66 -5.99
N SER A 112 -0.66 1.64 -6.21
CA SER A 112 -0.11 2.51 -5.17
C SER A 112 -1.19 3.51 -4.73
N GLN A 113 -1.37 3.68 -3.43
CA GLN A 113 -2.45 4.48 -2.86
C GLN A 113 -1.88 5.55 -1.92
N ALA A 114 -2.49 6.73 -1.89
CA ALA A 114 -2.20 7.77 -0.90
C ALA A 114 -2.30 7.26 0.56
N LEU A 115 -3.02 6.16 0.76
CA LEU A 115 -3.08 5.42 2.01
C LEU A 115 -1.73 4.82 2.41
N ASP A 116 -0.96 4.28 1.47
CA ASP A 116 0.37 3.70 1.74
C ASP A 116 1.33 4.79 2.23
N LEU A 117 1.27 5.96 1.61
CA LEU A 117 1.99 7.16 2.05
C LEU A 117 1.63 7.56 3.49
N ALA A 118 0.34 7.60 3.80
CA ALA A 118 -0.16 7.94 5.13
C ALA A 118 0.23 6.90 6.19
N LEU A 119 0.10 5.61 5.88
CA LEU A 119 0.42 4.51 6.80
C LEU A 119 1.91 4.44 7.10
N ASN A 120 2.76 4.56 6.09
CA ASN A 120 4.22 4.59 6.26
C ASN A 120 4.64 5.79 7.13
N SER A 121 4.04 6.96 6.89
CA SER A 121 4.29 8.17 7.68
C SER A 121 3.85 7.97 9.15
N LEU A 122 2.68 7.38 9.37
CA LEU A 122 2.16 7.07 10.71
C LEU A 122 3.03 6.02 11.42
N GLY A 123 3.51 5.00 10.70
CA GLY A 123 4.45 4.01 11.22
C GLY A 123 5.72 4.68 11.72
N GLY A 124 6.28 5.61 10.94
CA GLY A 124 7.42 6.43 11.34
C GLY A 124 7.19 7.23 12.62
N LEU A 125 6.02 7.87 12.72
CA LEU A 125 5.62 8.62 13.92
C LEU A 125 5.53 7.70 15.15
N LEU A 126 4.85 6.56 15.02
CA LEU A 126 4.69 5.58 16.09
C LEU A 126 6.04 5.03 16.56
N GLY A 127 6.93 4.69 15.62
CA GLY A 127 8.30 4.26 15.91
C GLY A 127 9.10 5.29 16.69
N ALA A 128 9.06 6.55 16.25
CA ALA A 128 9.74 7.64 16.93
C ALA A 128 9.19 7.88 18.35
N ALA A 129 7.87 7.83 18.51
CA ALA A 129 7.22 7.98 19.81
C ALA A 129 7.61 6.83 20.77
N LEU A 130 7.57 5.58 20.28
CA LEU A 130 7.96 4.40 21.06
C LEU A 130 9.42 4.49 21.53
N ALA A 131 10.34 4.82 20.62
CA ALA A 131 11.75 4.97 20.95
C ALA A 131 11.99 6.03 22.04
N GLN A 132 11.28 7.18 21.97
CA GLN A 132 11.39 8.21 23.00
C GLN A 132 10.83 7.77 24.35
N THR A 133 9.72 7.02 24.36
CA THR A 133 9.13 6.49 25.60
C THR A 133 10.05 5.48 26.26
N VAL A 134 10.56 4.52 25.48
CA VAL A 134 11.51 3.51 25.96
C VAL A 134 12.77 4.17 26.51
N ARG A 135 13.38 5.10 25.76
CA ARG A 135 14.58 5.82 26.22
C ARG A 135 14.37 6.55 27.55
N ARG A 136 13.20 7.15 27.76
CA ARG A 136 12.88 7.85 29.02
C ARG A 136 12.67 6.89 30.17
N ALA A 137 12.02 5.76 29.93
CA ALA A 137 11.84 4.72 30.94
C ALA A 137 13.20 4.20 31.43
N PHE A 138 14.14 3.93 30.52
CA PHE A 138 15.49 3.50 30.89
C PHE A 138 16.32 4.59 31.59
N ALA A 139 16.23 5.85 31.13
CA ALA A 139 16.90 6.96 31.80
C ALA A 139 16.39 7.13 33.24
N GLY A 140 15.08 7.10 33.46
CA GLY A 140 14.49 7.22 34.80
C GLY A 140 14.82 6.06 35.74
N VAL A 141 15.14 4.87 35.22
CA VAL A 141 15.65 3.73 36.03
C VAL A 141 17.11 3.92 36.41
N SER A 142 17.90 4.60 35.58
CA SER A 142 19.33 4.84 35.87
C SER A 142 19.56 5.96 36.89
N ASP A 143 18.56 6.83 37.08
CA ASP A 143 18.60 7.96 38.00
C ASP A 143 18.02 7.63 39.40
N ALA A 144 17.54 6.40 39.64
CA ALA A 144 16.90 5.93 40.87
C ALA A 144 17.77 4.95 41.66
#